data_AF-A0A2G6J732-F1
#
_entry.id   AF-A0A2G6J732-F1
#
_cell.length_a   1.000
_cell.length_b   1.000
_cell.length_c   1.000
_cell.angle_alpha   90.00
_cell.angle_beta   90.00
_cell.angle_gamma   90.00
#
_symmetry.space_group_name_H-M   'P 1'
#
loop_
_entity.id
_entity.type
_entity.pdbx_description
1 polymer ?
#
loop_
_entity_poly.entity_id
_entity_poly.type
_entity_poly.pdbx_seq_one_letter_code
_entity_poly.pdbx_strand_id
1 'polypeptide(L)'
;MDIAQTALDGALLPAAVAAGVALAARPWRGSSDPIAPRVSAAALTASWLVACFALFGLPSLPPADATDWAFWLGALAPLPALPGIASRAPLRLALVIALGAAVAWALIAPLAAYALSPVEAFAWALAVTASVVYLERVIASSAERVDPRGAALGLTLLAAGVASALILSGTASLAQRVGGLAAGLGALCAIGLRWPRAARVAAGAPVIAVVLGASSWSGFFYAELSPLVLALLLAAPLALVAARPLAAGAARPLVALTIPALLMVVPVGAANGVAASLYFTEPEAAAPTVDTASDPDANATDGGYDYDYGY
;
A
#
# COMPACT_ATOMS: atom_id res chain seq x y z
N MET A 1 -9.74 -19.50 -11.44
CA MET A 1 -9.66 -18.15 -12.04
C MET A 1 -8.48 -18.13 -12.99
N ASP A 2 -8.61 -17.57 -14.19
CA ASP A 2 -7.52 -17.52 -15.18
C ASP A 2 -6.42 -16.56 -14.69
N ILE A 3 -5.16 -17.04 -14.59
CA ILE A 3 -4.00 -16.25 -14.16
C ILE A 3 -3.85 -15.00 -15.03
N ALA A 4 -4.17 -15.10 -16.33
CA ALA A 4 -4.13 -13.98 -17.25
C ALA A 4 -5.15 -12.89 -16.87
N GLN A 5 -6.34 -13.28 -16.44
CA GLN A 5 -7.40 -12.36 -16.01
C GLN A 5 -7.02 -11.67 -14.70
N THR A 6 -6.50 -12.41 -13.72
CA THR A 6 -6.00 -11.83 -12.46
C THR A 6 -4.88 -10.81 -12.68
N ALA A 7 -3.96 -11.09 -13.61
CA ALA A 7 -2.87 -10.17 -13.96
C ALA A 7 -3.39 -8.92 -14.69
N LEU A 8 -4.39 -9.07 -15.57
CA LEU A 8 -5.07 -7.97 -16.22
C LEU A 8 -5.77 -7.06 -15.21
N ASP A 9 -6.56 -7.64 -14.32
CA ASP A 9 -7.39 -6.91 -13.36
C ASP A 9 -6.56 -6.29 -12.22
N GLY A 10 -5.50 -6.97 -11.76
CA GLY A 10 -4.69 -6.54 -10.62
C GLY A 10 -3.53 -5.59 -10.94
N ALA A 11 -3.04 -5.57 -12.18
CA ALA A 11 -1.88 -4.75 -12.56
C ALA A 11 -2.12 -3.84 -13.78
N LEU A 12 -2.65 -4.40 -14.87
CA LEU A 12 -2.80 -3.64 -16.12
C LEU A 12 -3.94 -2.60 -16.03
N LEU A 13 -5.08 -2.96 -15.46
CA LEU A 13 -6.20 -2.06 -15.29
C LEU A 13 -5.87 -0.87 -14.37
N PRO A 14 -5.28 -1.05 -13.16
CA PRO A 14 -4.84 0.07 -12.31
C PRO A 14 -3.82 0.97 -13.01
N ALA A 15 -2.81 0.37 -13.67
CA ALA A 15 -1.82 1.11 -14.43
C ALA A 15 -2.45 1.94 -15.57
N ALA A 16 -3.42 1.37 -16.30
CA ALA A 16 -4.14 2.06 -17.36
C ALA A 16 -4.99 3.22 -16.84
N VAL A 17 -5.64 3.07 -15.68
CA VAL A 17 -6.41 4.15 -15.04
C VAL A 17 -5.49 5.27 -14.57
N ALA A 18 -4.40 4.94 -13.88
CA ALA A 18 -3.39 5.92 -13.48
C ALA A 18 -2.87 6.70 -14.70
N ALA A 19 -2.54 5.97 -15.77
CA ALA A 19 -2.08 6.55 -17.02
C ALA A 19 -3.13 7.45 -17.67
N GLY A 20 -4.37 6.98 -17.76
CA GLY A 20 -5.49 7.73 -18.33
C GLY A 20 -5.73 9.05 -17.59
N VAL A 21 -5.78 9.02 -16.25
CA VAL A 21 -5.96 10.23 -15.42
C VAL A 21 -4.77 11.17 -15.58
N ALA A 22 -3.54 10.64 -15.57
CA ALA A 22 -2.33 11.44 -15.76
C ALA A 22 -2.26 12.11 -17.14
N LEU A 23 -2.63 11.40 -18.20
CA LEU A 23 -2.64 11.90 -19.57
C LEU A 23 -3.81 12.86 -19.82
N ALA A 24 -4.97 12.64 -19.20
CA ALA A 24 -6.12 13.53 -19.29
C ALA A 24 -5.81 14.94 -18.78
N ALA A 25 -4.87 15.08 -17.85
CA ALA A 25 -4.34 16.37 -17.39
C ALA A 25 -3.44 17.08 -18.40
N ARG A 26 -3.16 16.45 -19.55
CA ARG A 26 -2.36 17.01 -20.66
C ARG A 26 -0.99 17.50 -20.21
N PRO A 27 -0.15 16.65 -19.59
CA PRO A 27 1.15 17.06 -19.04
C PRO A 27 2.12 17.63 -20.10
N TRP A 28 1.85 17.43 -21.39
CA TRP A 28 2.58 18.01 -22.53
C TRP A 28 2.23 19.46 -22.84
N ARG A 29 1.09 19.98 -22.38
CA ARG A 29 0.76 21.40 -22.54
C ARG A 29 1.56 22.16 -21.51
N GLY A 30 2.63 22.82 -21.96
CA GLY A 30 3.65 23.47 -21.13
C GLY A 30 3.18 24.61 -20.20
N SER A 31 1.89 24.73 -19.87
CA SER A 31 1.41 25.73 -18.92
C SER A 31 2.06 25.52 -17.55
N SER A 32 2.27 26.62 -16.83
CA SER A 32 2.69 26.70 -15.43
C SER A 32 1.61 26.20 -14.46
N ASP A 33 0.72 25.31 -14.92
CA ASP A 33 -0.54 25.03 -14.26
C ASP A 33 -0.33 24.37 -12.89
N PRO A 34 -0.98 24.88 -11.83
CA PRO A 34 -0.99 24.29 -10.48
C PRO A 34 -1.79 22.97 -10.41
N ILE A 35 -2.10 22.38 -11.57
CA ILE A 35 -2.97 21.20 -11.73
C ILE A 35 -2.16 19.90 -11.62
N ALA A 36 -0.89 19.88 -12.07
CA ALA A 36 -0.07 18.66 -12.09
C ALA A 36 0.02 17.89 -10.75
N PRO A 37 0.14 18.54 -9.58
CA PRO A 37 0.12 17.83 -8.29
C PRO A 37 -1.26 17.22 -7.95
N ARG A 38 -2.36 17.83 -8.42
CA ARG A 38 -3.73 17.34 -8.15
C ARG A 38 -3.98 16.02 -8.86
N VAL A 39 -3.39 15.91 -10.04
CA VAL A 39 -3.57 14.79 -10.96
C VAL A 39 -2.88 13.55 -10.45
N SER A 40 -1.72 13.67 -9.80
CA SER A 40 -1.04 12.49 -9.24
C SER A 40 -1.80 11.91 -8.05
N ALA A 41 -2.31 12.74 -7.13
CA ALA A 41 -3.16 12.26 -6.04
C ALA A 41 -4.43 11.55 -6.57
N ALA A 42 -5.13 12.19 -7.51
CA ALA A 42 -6.32 11.61 -8.13
C ALA A 42 -6.01 10.33 -8.92
N ALA A 43 -4.91 10.30 -9.68
CA ALA A 43 -4.49 9.13 -10.45
C ALA A 43 -4.16 7.95 -9.55
N LEU A 44 -3.47 8.18 -8.42
CA LEU A 44 -3.13 7.12 -7.47
C LEU A 44 -4.36 6.60 -6.74
N THR A 45 -5.25 7.49 -6.27
CA THR A 45 -6.51 7.05 -5.66
C THR A 45 -7.38 6.28 -6.65
N ALA A 46 -7.55 6.78 -7.88
CA ALA A 46 -8.35 6.11 -8.90
C ALA A 46 -7.75 4.75 -9.30
N SER A 47 -6.43 4.68 -9.51
CA SER A 47 -5.70 3.43 -9.79
C SER A 47 -5.96 2.39 -8.71
N TRP A 48 -5.78 2.78 -7.45
CA TRP A 48 -5.93 1.88 -6.32
C TRP A 48 -7.39 1.48 -6.09
N LEU A 49 -8.36 2.41 -6.21
CA LEU A 49 -9.78 2.09 -6.09
C LEU A 49 -10.24 1.14 -7.18
N VAL A 50 -9.79 1.32 -8.41
CA VAL A 50 -10.13 0.42 -9.51
C VAL A 50 -9.50 -0.95 -9.31
N ALA A 51 -8.26 -1.03 -8.82
CA ALA A 51 -7.65 -2.31 -8.44
C ALA A 51 -8.50 -3.06 -7.41
N CYS A 52 -8.89 -2.37 -6.34
CA CYS A 52 -9.71 -2.95 -5.28
C CYS A 52 -11.09 -3.37 -5.81
N PHE A 53 -11.75 -2.51 -6.59
CA PHE A 53 -13.09 -2.78 -7.12
C PHE A 53 -13.09 -3.92 -8.16
N ALA A 54 -12.09 -3.99 -9.04
CA ALA A 54 -12.00 -5.03 -10.06
C ALA A 54 -11.72 -6.41 -9.44
N LEU A 55 -10.90 -6.47 -8.39
CA LEU A 55 -10.51 -7.73 -7.76
C LEU A 55 -11.49 -8.21 -6.68
N PHE A 56 -12.08 -7.29 -5.91
CA PHE A 56 -12.88 -7.64 -4.72
C PHE A 56 -14.30 -7.09 -4.76
N GLY A 57 -14.67 -6.32 -5.78
CA GLY A 57 -15.95 -5.60 -5.82
C GLY A 57 -16.00 -4.41 -4.86
N LEU A 58 -17.21 -3.89 -4.64
CA LEU A 58 -17.44 -2.80 -3.70
C LEU A 58 -17.69 -3.38 -2.30
N PRO A 59 -16.84 -3.09 -1.30
CA PRO A 59 -17.09 -3.55 0.07
C PRO A 59 -18.38 -2.93 0.64
N SER A 60 -19.05 -3.65 1.53
CA SER A 60 -20.25 -3.14 2.20
C SER A 60 -19.93 -1.96 3.12
N LEU A 61 -20.96 -1.17 3.47
CA LEU A 61 -20.87 -0.12 4.47
C LEU A 61 -21.96 -0.34 5.56
N PRO A 62 -21.58 -0.65 6.82
CA PRO A 62 -20.22 -0.86 7.31
C PRO A 62 -19.55 -2.12 6.72
N PRO A 63 -18.21 -2.15 6.60
CA PRO A 63 -17.49 -3.34 6.14
C PRO A 63 -17.56 -4.46 7.20
N ALA A 64 -17.63 -5.71 6.73
CA ALA A 64 -17.61 -6.88 7.60
C ALA A 64 -16.22 -7.13 8.18
N ASP A 65 -15.18 -6.99 7.34
CA ASP A 65 -13.79 -7.20 7.73
C ASP A 65 -13.07 -5.88 8.04
N ALA A 66 -12.22 -5.90 9.07
CA ALA A 66 -11.43 -4.73 9.47
C ALA A 66 -10.51 -4.23 8.34
N THR A 67 -10.02 -5.13 7.51
CA THR A 67 -9.13 -4.86 6.37
C THR A 67 -9.84 -4.10 5.23
N ASP A 68 -11.17 -4.16 5.17
CA ASP A 68 -11.96 -3.46 4.14
C ASP A 68 -12.17 -1.97 4.43
N TRP A 69 -11.97 -1.54 5.68
CA TRP A 69 -11.89 -0.10 5.98
C TRP A 69 -10.78 0.59 5.20
N ALA A 70 -9.71 -0.14 4.84
CA ALA A 70 -8.66 0.40 4.00
C ALA A 70 -9.24 1.01 2.71
N PHE A 71 -10.20 0.33 2.05
CA PHE A 71 -10.90 0.79 0.84
C PHE A 71 -11.46 2.21 0.99
N TRP A 72 -12.31 2.40 1.99
CA TRP A 72 -13.00 3.66 2.24
C TRP A 72 -12.04 4.76 2.69
N LEU A 73 -11.07 4.43 3.54
CA LEU A 73 -10.08 5.41 4.01
C LEU A 73 -9.12 5.84 2.89
N GLY A 74 -8.74 4.92 1.99
CA GLY A 74 -7.97 5.26 0.79
C GLY A 74 -8.75 6.13 -0.21
N ALA A 75 -10.07 5.96 -0.30
CA ALA A 75 -10.94 6.84 -1.10
C ALA A 75 -10.97 8.28 -0.55
N LEU A 76 -10.85 8.45 0.77
CA LEU A 76 -10.80 9.75 1.46
C LEU A 76 -9.37 10.32 1.55
N ALA A 77 -8.35 9.50 1.34
CA ALA A 77 -6.96 9.90 1.42
C ALA A 77 -6.50 11.03 0.46
N PRO A 78 -7.13 11.34 -0.69
CA PRO A 78 -6.74 12.51 -1.47
C PRO A 78 -7.28 13.85 -0.92
N LEU A 79 -8.18 13.86 0.08
CA LEU A 79 -8.73 15.09 0.65
C LEU A 79 -7.65 16.08 1.16
N PRO A 80 -6.59 15.65 1.87
CA PRO A 80 -5.50 16.55 2.28
C PRO A 80 -4.71 17.17 1.11
N ALA A 81 -4.81 16.59 -0.10
CA ALA A 81 -4.17 17.09 -1.32
C ALA A 81 -5.02 18.12 -2.08
N LEU A 82 -6.26 18.40 -1.66
CA LEU A 82 -7.12 19.40 -2.29
C LEU A 82 -6.52 20.81 -2.16
N PRO A 83 -6.61 21.71 -3.17
CA PRO A 83 -5.85 22.98 -3.19
C PRO A 83 -6.09 23.90 -1.99
N GLY A 84 -7.35 24.03 -1.54
CA GLY A 84 -7.71 24.85 -0.39
C GLY A 84 -7.22 24.29 0.95
N ILE A 85 -6.87 23.00 0.98
CA ILE A 85 -6.41 22.26 2.15
C ILE A 85 -4.89 22.14 2.14
N ALA A 86 -4.32 21.73 1.01
CA ALA A 86 -2.89 21.53 0.81
C ALA A 86 -2.06 22.81 1.08
N SER A 87 -2.64 23.98 0.78
CA SER A 87 -2.03 25.29 1.08
C SER A 87 -2.06 25.65 2.57
N ARG A 88 -2.93 25.01 3.36
CA ARG A 88 -3.10 25.26 4.79
C ARG A 88 -2.43 24.14 5.59
N ALA A 89 -1.13 24.28 5.83
CA ALA A 89 -0.31 23.30 6.55
C ALA A 89 -0.96 22.72 7.84
N PRO A 90 -1.58 23.51 8.75
CA PRO A 90 -2.21 22.95 9.95
C PRO A 90 -3.47 22.14 9.62
N LEU A 91 -4.28 22.57 8.66
CA LEU A 91 -5.49 21.85 8.25
C LEU A 91 -5.14 20.55 7.55
N ARG A 92 -4.15 20.56 6.64
CA ARG A 92 -3.61 19.35 6.01
C ARG A 92 -3.12 18.38 7.08
N LEU A 93 -2.33 18.84 8.04
CA LEU A 93 -1.84 17.99 9.13
C LEU A 93 -2.99 17.41 9.96
N ALA A 94 -3.96 18.23 10.35
CA ALA A 94 -5.12 17.77 11.12
C ALA A 94 -5.90 16.69 10.37
N LEU A 95 -6.08 16.82 9.06
CA LEU A 95 -6.74 15.81 8.23
C LEU A 95 -5.92 14.53 8.09
N VAL A 96 -4.60 14.63 7.94
CA VAL A 96 -3.72 13.44 7.93
C VAL A 96 -3.74 12.72 9.28
N ILE A 97 -3.73 13.47 10.40
CA ILE A 97 -3.90 12.90 11.75
C ILE A 97 -5.28 12.24 11.87
N ALA A 98 -6.35 12.88 11.42
CA ALA A 98 -7.70 12.33 11.47
C ALA A 98 -7.82 11.04 10.63
N LEU A 99 -7.22 11.00 9.43
CA LEU A 99 -7.16 9.79 8.61
C LEU A 99 -6.33 8.70 9.29
N GLY A 100 -5.17 9.03 9.86
CA GLY A 100 -4.34 8.08 10.61
C GLY A 100 -5.07 7.51 11.83
N ALA A 101 -5.80 8.35 12.56
CA ALA A 101 -6.62 7.95 13.69
C ALA A 101 -7.82 7.08 13.25
N ALA A 102 -8.41 7.35 12.09
CA ALA A 102 -9.46 6.51 11.52
C ALA A 102 -8.93 5.13 11.09
N VAL A 103 -7.72 5.06 10.51
CA VAL A 103 -7.03 3.79 10.24
C VAL A 103 -6.75 3.04 11.55
N ALA A 104 -6.20 3.73 12.55
CA ALA A 104 -5.94 3.16 13.87
C ALA A 104 -7.21 2.59 14.50
N TRP A 105 -8.30 3.36 14.51
CA TRP A 105 -9.58 2.93 15.04
C TRP A 105 -10.13 1.72 14.28
N ALA A 106 -10.11 1.72 12.94
CA ALA A 106 -10.57 0.61 12.12
C ALA A 106 -9.80 -0.70 12.40
N LEU A 107 -8.50 -0.61 12.64
CA LEU A 107 -7.66 -1.78 12.92
C LEU A 107 -7.70 -2.22 14.38
N ILE A 108 -7.86 -1.31 15.34
CA ILE A 108 -7.70 -1.62 16.76
C ILE A 108 -9.03 -1.81 17.46
N ALA A 109 -10.12 -1.18 17.02
CA ALA A 109 -11.42 -1.34 17.67
C ALA A 109 -11.86 -2.82 17.80
N PRO A 110 -11.69 -3.68 16.78
CA PRO A 110 -11.98 -5.11 16.93
C PRO A 110 -11.08 -5.80 17.96
N LEU A 111 -9.79 -5.46 17.99
CA LEU A 111 -8.82 -6.05 18.92
C LEU A 111 -9.02 -5.57 20.36
N ALA A 112 -9.41 -4.32 20.56
CA ALA A 112 -9.70 -3.75 21.87
C ALA A 112 -10.95 -4.36 22.51
N ALA A 113 -11.87 -4.90 21.71
CA ALA A 113 -13.05 -5.59 22.22
C ALA A 113 -12.75 -6.97 22.81
N TYR A 114 -11.68 -7.64 22.35
CA TYR A 114 -11.45 -9.06 22.67
C TYR A 114 -10.05 -9.42 23.18
N ALA A 115 -9.01 -8.63 22.89
CA ALA A 115 -7.62 -9.04 23.09
C ALA A 115 -6.73 -8.00 23.78
N LEU A 116 -6.99 -6.71 23.62
CA LEU A 116 -6.10 -5.65 24.11
C LEU A 116 -6.65 -4.95 25.36
N SER A 117 -5.76 -4.64 26.30
CA SER A 117 -6.09 -3.71 27.38
C SER A 117 -6.28 -2.28 26.83
N PRO A 118 -6.99 -1.37 27.54
CA PRO A 118 -7.18 0.00 27.08
C PRO A 118 -5.88 0.76 26.85
N VAL A 119 -4.85 0.50 27.67
CA VAL A 119 -3.53 1.14 27.56
C VAL A 119 -2.80 0.65 26.30
N GLU A 120 -2.83 -0.65 26.02
CA GLU A 120 -2.24 -1.22 24.80
C GLU A 120 -2.98 -0.75 23.54
N ALA A 121 -4.32 -0.76 23.57
CA ALA A 121 -5.13 -0.25 22.46
C ALA A 121 -4.79 1.22 22.15
N PHE A 122 -4.64 2.06 23.18
CA PHE A 122 -4.22 3.45 23.00
C PHE A 122 -2.79 3.57 22.46
N ALA A 123 -1.84 2.79 22.98
CA ALA A 123 -0.45 2.81 22.52
C ALA A 123 -0.33 2.39 21.05
N TRP A 124 -1.03 1.31 20.65
CA TRP A 124 -1.08 0.89 19.25
C TRP A 124 -1.78 1.92 18.37
N ALA A 125 -2.84 2.56 18.85
CA ALA A 125 -3.55 3.57 18.07
C ALA A 125 -2.68 4.79 17.79
N LEU A 126 -1.90 5.20 18.80
CA LEU A 126 -0.89 6.23 18.65
C LEU A 126 0.20 5.80 17.66
N ALA A 127 0.71 4.58 17.73
CA ALA A 127 1.74 4.07 16.84
C ALA A 127 1.28 4.02 15.37
N VAL A 128 0.07 3.50 15.11
CA VAL A 128 -0.54 3.47 13.77
C VAL A 128 -0.71 4.90 13.24
N THR A 129 -1.33 5.78 14.02
CA THR A 129 -1.55 7.18 13.62
C THR A 129 -0.23 7.90 13.33
N ALA A 130 0.75 7.76 14.23
CA ALA A 130 2.06 8.36 14.09
C ALA A 130 2.79 7.83 12.84
N SER A 131 2.68 6.53 12.53
CA SER A 131 3.28 5.95 11.33
C SER A 131 2.70 6.52 10.04
N VAL A 132 1.38 6.71 9.96
CA VAL A 132 0.72 7.32 8.77
C VAL A 132 1.17 8.77 8.59
N VAL A 133 1.19 9.55 9.68
CA VAL A 133 1.68 10.94 9.66
C VAL A 133 3.16 10.97 9.26
N TYR A 134 3.97 10.09 9.82
CA TYR A 134 5.39 9.96 9.51
C TYR A 134 5.62 9.64 8.03
N LEU A 135 4.96 8.60 7.50
CA LEU A 135 5.02 8.20 6.10
C LEU A 135 4.66 9.38 5.19
N GLU A 136 3.55 10.07 5.48
CA GLU A 136 3.09 11.22 4.69
C GLU A 136 4.15 12.32 4.65
N ARG A 137 4.71 12.69 5.80
CA ARG A 137 5.70 13.76 5.92
C ARG A 137 7.02 13.42 5.25
N VAL A 138 7.51 12.20 5.45
CA VAL A 138 8.75 11.73 4.84
C VAL A 138 8.60 11.63 3.33
N ILE A 139 7.50 11.05 2.83
CA ILE A 139 7.24 10.93 1.39
C ILE A 139 7.06 12.31 0.76
N ALA A 140 6.19 13.17 1.31
CA ALA A 140 5.93 14.49 0.74
C ALA A 140 7.21 15.33 0.67
N SER A 141 7.96 15.42 1.78
CA SER A 141 9.18 16.22 1.82
C SER A 141 10.30 15.65 0.93
N SER A 142 10.35 14.33 0.73
CA SER A 142 11.40 13.67 -0.06
C SER A 142 11.10 13.73 -1.55
N ALA A 143 9.87 13.43 -1.94
CA ALA A 143 9.45 13.45 -3.32
C ALA A 143 9.45 14.87 -3.92
N GLU A 144 9.31 15.92 -3.11
CA GLU A 144 9.47 17.32 -3.57
C GLU A 144 10.91 17.69 -3.93
N ARG A 145 11.90 17.01 -3.33
CA ARG A 145 13.32 17.40 -3.38
C ARG A 145 14.20 16.46 -4.23
N VAL A 146 13.61 15.43 -4.83
CA VAL A 146 14.27 14.45 -5.70
C VAL A 146 13.68 14.59 -7.11
N ASP A 147 14.38 14.12 -8.15
CA ASP A 147 13.78 14.03 -9.49
C ASP A 147 12.44 13.27 -9.40
N PRO A 148 11.34 13.81 -9.95
CA PRO A 148 10.01 13.21 -9.82
C PRO A 148 9.94 11.76 -10.29
N ARG A 149 10.70 11.41 -11.33
CA ARG A 149 10.74 10.04 -11.88
C ARG A 149 11.46 9.10 -10.94
N GLY A 150 12.59 9.53 -10.38
CA GLY A 150 13.32 8.76 -9.36
C GLY A 150 12.49 8.55 -8.09
N ALA A 151 11.77 9.57 -7.63
CA ALA A 151 10.85 9.46 -6.51
C ALA A 151 9.69 8.48 -6.81
N ALA A 152 9.06 8.58 -7.97
CA ALA A 152 7.99 7.67 -8.39
C ALA A 152 8.49 6.22 -8.50
N LEU A 153 9.68 5.99 -9.06
CA LEU A 153 10.30 4.67 -9.14
C LEU A 153 10.61 4.10 -7.74
N GLY A 154 11.21 4.89 -6.85
CA GLY A 154 11.48 4.49 -5.48
C GLY A 154 10.20 4.13 -4.71
N LEU A 155 9.15 4.94 -4.84
CA LEU A 155 7.86 4.65 -4.22
C LEU A 155 7.14 3.45 -4.85
N THR A 156 7.34 3.21 -6.15
CA THR A 156 6.87 1.98 -6.81
C THR A 156 7.51 0.74 -6.17
N LEU A 157 8.84 0.78 -5.97
CA LEU A 157 9.56 -0.31 -5.31
C LEU A 157 9.13 -0.50 -3.86
N LEU A 158 8.87 0.60 -3.14
CA LEU A 158 8.32 0.51 -1.78
C LEU A 158 6.96 -0.19 -1.78
N ALA A 159 6.02 0.24 -2.62
CA ALA A 159 4.69 -0.37 -2.69
C ALA A 159 4.76 -1.84 -3.13
N ALA A 160 5.54 -2.15 -4.17
CA ALA A 160 5.78 -3.53 -4.60
C ALA A 160 6.43 -4.37 -3.49
N GLY A 161 7.33 -3.77 -2.72
CA GLY A 161 7.97 -4.36 -1.56
C GLY A 161 6.99 -4.72 -0.44
N VAL A 162 6.11 -3.77 -0.07
CA VAL A 162 5.03 -4.01 0.90
C VAL A 162 4.09 -5.11 0.39
N ALA A 163 3.69 -5.08 -0.89
CA ALA A 163 2.85 -6.13 -1.48
C ALA A 163 3.54 -7.51 -1.41
N SER A 164 4.82 -7.59 -1.73
CA SER A 164 5.60 -8.83 -1.67
C SER A 164 5.69 -9.37 -0.25
N ALA A 165 5.96 -8.50 0.73
CA ALA A 165 6.01 -8.88 2.14
C ALA A 165 4.66 -9.41 2.63
N LEU A 166 3.54 -8.79 2.22
CA LEU A 166 2.20 -9.24 2.57
C LEU A 166 1.85 -10.62 1.94
N ILE A 167 2.29 -10.90 0.71
CA ILE A 167 2.15 -12.24 0.11
C ILE A 167 2.92 -13.27 0.92
N LEU A 168 4.16 -12.96 1.28
CA LEU A 168 5.02 -13.84 2.08
C LEU A 168 4.52 -14.00 3.53
N SER A 169 3.56 -13.17 3.95
CA SER A 169 2.84 -13.27 5.22
C SER A 169 1.42 -13.81 5.03
N GLY A 170 1.16 -14.56 3.95
CA GLY A 170 -0.09 -15.29 3.77
C GLY A 170 -1.33 -14.45 3.40
N THR A 171 -1.19 -13.14 3.14
CA THR A 171 -2.34 -12.27 2.79
C THR A 171 -2.27 -11.75 1.36
N ALA A 172 -2.60 -12.63 0.43
CA ALA A 172 -2.68 -12.31 -1.00
C ALA A 172 -3.64 -11.15 -1.31
N SER A 173 -4.77 -11.04 -0.59
CA SER A 173 -5.77 -10.00 -0.81
C SER A 173 -5.22 -8.60 -0.51
N LEU A 174 -4.58 -8.41 0.66
CA LEU A 174 -3.93 -7.14 1.02
C LEU A 174 -2.80 -6.80 0.06
N ALA A 175 -2.01 -7.80 -0.33
CA ALA A 175 -0.93 -7.60 -1.28
C ALA A 175 -1.41 -7.14 -2.66
N GLN A 176 -2.50 -7.71 -3.17
CA GLN A 176 -3.09 -7.29 -4.44
C GLN A 176 -3.57 -5.83 -4.39
N ARG A 177 -4.18 -5.39 -3.28
CA ARG A 177 -4.58 -3.98 -3.07
C ARG A 177 -3.36 -3.06 -3.13
N VAL A 178 -2.28 -3.40 -2.44
CA VAL A 178 -1.03 -2.62 -2.48
C VAL A 178 -0.36 -2.70 -3.87
N GLY A 179 -0.44 -3.84 -4.55
CA GLY A 179 0.03 -4.05 -5.91
C GLY A 179 -0.62 -3.11 -6.91
N GLY A 180 -1.93 -2.83 -6.76
CA GLY A 180 -2.64 -1.84 -7.57
C GLY A 180 -2.11 -0.41 -7.40
N LEU A 181 -1.67 -0.04 -6.19
CA LEU A 181 -0.97 1.23 -5.95
C LEU A 181 0.42 1.23 -6.61
N ALA A 182 1.17 0.13 -6.50
CA ALA A 182 2.48 -0.03 -7.13
C ALA A 182 2.39 0.09 -8.65
N ALA A 183 1.39 -0.55 -9.27
CA ALA A 183 1.11 -0.47 -10.70
C ALA A 183 0.81 0.98 -11.13
N GLY A 184 0.00 1.71 -10.36
CA GLY A 184 -0.28 3.12 -10.61
C GLY A 184 0.96 4.01 -10.51
N LEU A 185 1.80 3.83 -9.48
CA LEU A 185 3.07 4.54 -9.33
C LEU A 185 4.04 4.22 -10.48
N GLY A 186 4.12 2.96 -10.89
CA GLY A 186 4.93 2.51 -12.02
C GLY A 186 4.49 3.14 -13.33
N ALA A 187 3.18 3.24 -13.57
CA ALA A 187 2.62 3.93 -14.73
C ALA A 187 2.96 5.43 -14.73
N LEU A 188 2.82 6.11 -13.59
CA LEU A 188 3.21 7.52 -13.44
C LEU A 188 4.72 7.72 -13.69
N CYS A 189 5.57 6.79 -13.23
CA CYS A 189 7.00 6.79 -13.51
C CYS A 189 7.28 6.64 -15.02
N ALA A 190 6.66 5.66 -15.68
CA ALA A 190 6.82 5.40 -17.11
C ALA A 190 6.40 6.60 -17.97
N ILE A 191 5.25 7.20 -17.69
CA ILE A 191 4.78 8.44 -18.33
C ILE A 191 5.74 9.60 -18.00
N GLY A 192 6.24 9.62 -16.77
CA GLY A 192 7.24 10.56 -16.27
C GLY A 192 8.52 10.60 -17.10
N LEU A 193 8.94 9.47 -17.68
CA LEU A 193 10.13 9.40 -18.54
C LEU A 193 10.02 10.37 -19.72
N ARG A 194 8.82 10.48 -20.31
CA ARG A 194 8.54 11.44 -21.39
C ARG A 194 8.09 12.80 -20.86
N TRP A 195 7.27 12.83 -19.81
CA TRP A 195 6.68 14.03 -19.23
C TRP A 195 6.89 14.07 -17.70
N PRO A 196 8.02 14.61 -17.21
CA PRO A 196 8.40 14.53 -15.79
C PRO A 196 7.37 15.08 -14.80
N ARG A 197 6.49 15.97 -15.26
CA ARG A 197 5.39 16.54 -14.47
C ARG A 197 4.36 15.48 -14.04
N ALA A 198 4.15 14.44 -14.85
CA ALA A 198 3.24 13.35 -14.52
C ALA A 198 3.74 12.48 -13.34
N ALA A 199 5.06 12.41 -13.14
CA ALA A 199 5.68 11.69 -12.03
C ALA A 199 5.77 12.50 -10.72
N ARG A 200 5.11 13.67 -10.61
CA ARG A 200 5.10 14.47 -9.37
C ARG A 200 4.20 13.86 -8.30
N VAL A 201 4.70 12.81 -7.66
CA VAL A 201 3.98 11.99 -6.69
C VAL A 201 3.89 12.58 -5.28
N ALA A 202 4.58 13.69 -4.98
CA ALA A 202 4.58 14.31 -3.65
C ALA A 202 3.19 14.69 -3.14
N ALA A 203 2.30 15.19 -4.03
CA ALA A 203 0.93 15.52 -3.65
C ALA A 203 0.05 14.27 -3.40
N GLY A 204 0.45 13.11 -3.92
CA GLY A 204 -0.16 11.82 -3.60
C GLY A 204 0.36 11.19 -2.30
N ALA A 205 1.25 11.85 -1.57
CA ALA A 205 1.81 11.31 -0.32
C ALA A 205 0.76 10.88 0.72
N PRO A 206 -0.36 11.61 0.94
CA PRO A 206 -1.40 11.16 1.86
C PRO A 206 -2.04 9.82 1.43
N VAL A 207 -2.28 9.64 0.13
CA VAL A 207 -2.83 8.39 -0.43
C VAL A 207 -1.86 7.25 -0.21
N ILE A 208 -0.59 7.45 -0.55
CA ILE A 208 0.46 6.43 -0.37
C ILE A 208 0.62 6.09 1.12
N ALA A 209 0.65 7.08 2.00
CA ALA A 209 0.83 6.88 3.44
C ALA A 209 -0.35 6.13 4.08
N VAL A 210 -1.59 6.48 3.74
CA VAL A 210 -2.78 5.79 4.24
C VAL A 210 -2.83 4.36 3.73
N VAL A 211 -2.66 4.14 2.42
CA VAL A 211 -2.74 2.79 1.84
C VAL A 211 -1.61 1.89 2.34
N LEU A 212 -0.36 2.34 2.31
CA LEU A 212 0.78 1.54 2.79
C LEU A 212 0.73 1.35 4.30
N GLY A 213 0.39 2.40 5.06
CA GLY A 213 0.24 2.32 6.50
C GLY A 213 -0.85 1.35 6.91
N ALA A 214 -2.07 1.52 6.39
CA ALA A 214 -3.20 0.63 6.68
C ALA A 214 -2.90 -0.82 6.30
N SER A 215 -2.31 -1.06 5.12
CA SER A 215 -2.01 -2.43 4.66
C SER A 215 -0.89 -3.09 5.46
N SER A 216 0.18 -2.35 5.81
CA SER A 216 1.28 -2.91 6.60
C SER A 216 0.86 -3.22 8.04
N TRP A 217 0.09 -2.34 8.66
CA TRP A 217 -0.47 -2.59 10.00
C TRP A 217 -1.56 -3.67 9.97
N SER A 218 -2.35 -3.76 8.89
CA SER A 218 -3.25 -4.89 8.70
C SER A 218 -2.48 -6.20 8.64
N GLY A 219 -1.36 -6.23 7.90
CA GLY A 219 -0.49 -7.39 7.86
C GLY A 219 0.06 -7.76 9.25
N PHE A 220 0.47 -6.76 10.04
CA PHE A 220 0.99 -6.99 11.39
C PHE A 220 -0.05 -7.55 12.35
N PHE A 221 -1.26 -6.98 12.36
CA PHE A 221 -2.30 -7.39 13.30
C PHE A 221 -3.08 -8.63 12.87
N TYR A 222 -3.21 -8.89 11.57
CA TYR A 222 -4.13 -9.87 11.01
C TYR A 222 -3.49 -10.89 10.05
N ALA A 223 -2.19 -10.78 9.77
CA ALA A 223 -1.49 -11.62 8.80
C ALA A 223 -0.09 -12.06 9.25
N GLU A 224 0.20 -12.06 10.55
CA GLU A 224 1.49 -12.52 11.10
C GLU A 224 2.72 -11.80 10.51
N LEU A 225 2.55 -10.60 9.92
CA LEU A 225 3.67 -9.83 9.40
C LEU A 225 4.61 -9.49 10.56
N SER A 226 5.84 -10.00 10.51
CA SER A 226 6.81 -9.81 11.57
C SER A 226 7.01 -8.32 11.92
N PRO A 227 7.11 -7.95 13.21
CA PRO A 227 7.37 -6.58 13.63
C PRO A 227 8.66 -6.01 13.02
N LEU A 228 9.67 -6.86 12.77
CA LEU A 228 10.90 -6.45 12.11
C LEU A 228 10.66 -6.06 10.65
N VAL A 229 9.84 -6.83 9.93
CA VAL A 229 9.45 -6.54 8.54
C VAL A 229 8.67 -5.23 8.49
N LEU A 230 7.70 -5.04 9.38
CA LEU A 230 6.96 -3.78 9.51
C LEU A 230 7.91 -2.59 9.75
N ALA A 231 8.84 -2.71 10.70
CA ALA A 231 9.79 -1.65 11.02
C ALA A 231 10.69 -1.30 9.83
N LEU A 232 11.18 -2.28 9.08
CA LEU A 232 11.99 -2.08 7.88
C LEU A 232 11.18 -1.38 6.76
N LEU A 233 9.93 -1.79 6.54
CA LEU A 233 9.04 -1.16 5.56
C LEU A 233 8.68 0.28 5.94
N LEU A 234 8.43 0.54 7.22
CA LEU A 234 8.18 1.89 7.72
C LEU A 234 9.43 2.77 7.65
N ALA A 235 10.63 2.21 7.84
CA ALA A 235 11.89 2.95 7.70
C ALA A 235 12.30 3.18 6.24
N ALA A 236 11.83 2.37 5.29
CA ALA A 236 12.23 2.41 3.89
C ALA A 236 12.12 3.79 3.22
N PRO A 237 11.09 4.64 3.46
CA PRO A 237 11.03 5.99 2.92
C PRO A 237 12.22 6.89 3.28
N LEU A 238 12.98 6.59 4.34
CA LEU A 238 14.22 7.29 4.68
C LEU A 238 15.29 7.12 3.60
N ALA A 239 15.24 6.06 2.80
CA ALA A 239 16.10 5.90 1.63
C ALA A 239 15.92 7.05 0.63
N LEU A 240 14.70 7.60 0.48
CA LEU A 240 14.46 8.78 -0.36
C LEU A 240 15.05 10.05 0.25
N VAL A 241 15.14 10.14 1.58
CA VAL A 241 15.81 11.26 2.26
C VAL A 241 17.31 11.21 1.99
N ALA A 242 17.91 10.02 2.15
CA ALA A 242 19.34 9.78 1.88
C ALA A 242 19.70 9.97 0.40
N ALA A 243 18.76 9.68 -0.51
CA ALA A 243 18.94 9.88 -1.95
C ALA A 243 19.09 11.36 -2.35
N ARG A 244 18.54 12.30 -1.59
CA ARG A 244 18.50 13.74 -1.95
C ARG A 244 19.87 14.33 -2.31
N PRO A 245 20.87 14.35 -1.41
CA PRO A 245 22.17 14.96 -1.71
C PRO A 245 22.90 14.23 -2.86
N LEU A 246 22.76 12.90 -2.93
CA LEU A 246 23.41 12.06 -3.93
C LEU A 246 22.83 12.28 -5.33
N ALA A 247 21.50 12.37 -5.45
CA ALA A 247 20.82 12.62 -6.71
C ALA A 247 21.05 14.06 -7.19
N ALA A 248 21.12 15.05 -6.28
CA ALA A 248 21.40 16.45 -6.62
C ALA A 248 22.82 16.65 -7.17
N GLY A 249 23.79 15.88 -6.68
CA GLY A 249 25.18 15.92 -7.16
C GLY A 249 25.44 15.11 -8.44
N ALA A 250 24.46 14.35 -8.93
CA ALA A 250 24.65 13.47 -10.08
C ALA A 250 24.62 14.25 -11.40
N ALA A 251 25.73 14.23 -12.14
CA ALA A 251 25.86 14.91 -13.44
C ALA A 251 25.00 14.26 -14.55
N ARG A 252 24.68 12.96 -14.42
CA ARG A 252 23.92 12.20 -15.44
C ARG A 252 22.47 12.01 -14.99
N PRO A 253 21.48 12.32 -15.83
CA PRO A 253 20.06 12.23 -15.47
C PRO A 253 19.60 10.80 -15.16
N LEU A 254 20.19 9.80 -15.84
CA LEU A 254 19.92 8.39 -15.54
C LEU A 254 20.39 8.00 -14.13
N VAL A 255 21.54 8.53 -13.69
CA VAL A 255 22.07 8.25 -12.35
C VAL A 255 21.19 8.89 -11.27
N ALA A 256 20.75 10.13 -11.49
CA ALA A 256 19.82 10.81 -10.59
C ALA A 256 18.48 10.06 -10.43
N LEU A 257 18.03 9.37 -11.48
CA LEU A 257 16.83 8.54 -11.48
C LEU A 257 17.03 7.21 -10.76
N THR A 258 18.20 6.58 -10.89
CA THR A 258 18.46 5.26 -10.30
C THR A 258 18.84 5.31 -8.82
N ILE A 259 19.47 6.39 -8.33
CA ILE A 259 19.90 6.49 -6.92
C ILE A 259 18.74 6.25 -5.93
N PRO A 260 17.58 6.92 -6.04
CA PRO A 260 16.45 6.69 -5.13
C PRO A 260 15.96 5.25 -5.17
N ALA A 261 15.94 4.63 -6.36
CA ALA A 261 15.52 3.25 -6.53
C ALA A 261 16.51 2.28 -5.88
N LEU A 262 17.81 2.42 -6.15
CA LEU A 262 18.86 1.57 -5.58
C LEU A 262 18.89 1.65 -4.05
N LEU A 263 18.76 2.85 -3.49
CA LEU A 263 18.71 3.02 -2.03
C LEU A 263 17.44 2.42 -1.44
N MET A 264 16.31 2.44 -2.16
CA MET A 264 15.05 1.82 -1.71
C MET A 264 15.13 0.29 -1.74
N VAL A 265 15.87 -0.30 -2.69
CA VAL A 265 16.03 -1.76 -2.77
C VAL A 265 16.65 -2.33 -1.49
N VAL A 266 17.51 -1.59 -0.78
CA VAL A 266 18.16 -2.09 0.44
C VAL A 266 17.16 -2.40 1.57
N PRO A 267 16.39 -1.42 2.10
CA PRO A 267 15.42 -1.71 3.17
C PRO A 267 14.27 -2.60 2.69
N VAL A 268 13.80 -2.43 1.45
CA VAL A 268 12.72 -3.26 0.88
C VAL A 268 13.18 -4.71 0.68
N GLY A 269 14.39 -4.90 0.15
CA GLY A 269 15.00 -6.20 -0.05
C GLY A 269 15.30 -6.89 1.27
N ALA A 270 15.77 -6.15 2.28
CA ALA A 270 15.94 -6.69 3.63
C ALA A 270 14.60 -7.12 4.25
N ALA A 271 13.55 -6.30 4.14
CA ALA A 271 12.21 -6.64 4.62
C ALA A 271 11.68 -7.93 3.97
N ASN A 272 11.77 -8.02 2.65
CA ASN A 272 11.35 -9.22 1.90
C ASN A 272 12.22 -10.43 2.17
N GLY A 273 13.53 -10.26 2.37
CA GLY A 273 14.44 -11.34 2.73
C GLY A 273 14.11 -11.92 4.10
N VAL A 274 13.79 -11.07 5.08
CA VAL A 274 13.30 -11.51 6.39
C VAL A 274 11.95 -12.22 6.25
N ALA A 275 10.98 -11.63 5.55
CA ALA A 275 9.68 -12.23 5.33
C ALA A 275 9.79 -13.62 4.65
N ALA A 276 10.62 -13.74 3.61
CA ALA A 276 10.87 -15.00 2.92
C ALA A 276 11.56 -16.01 3.84
N SER A 277 12.54 -15.58 4.63
CA SER A 277 13.21 -16.49 5.56
C SER A 277 12.23 -17.10 6.55
N LEU A 278 11.31 -16.30 7.12
CA LEU A 278 10.28 -16.77 8.04
C LEU A 278 9.35 -17.75 7.35
N TYR A 279 8.81 -17.37 6.19
CA TYR A 279 7.90 -18.19 5.39
C TYR A 279 8.47 -19.57 5.05
N PHE A 280 9.75 -19.67 4.67
CA PHE A 280 10.39 -20.94 4.30
C PHE A 280 10.96 -21.72 5.50
N THR A 281 11.10 -21.12 6.67
CA THR A 281 11.59 -21.81 7.88
C THR A 281 10.50 -22.42 8.74
N GLU A 282 9.24 -22.01 8.57
CA GLU A 282 8.15 -22.71 9.23
C GLU A 282 8.12 -24.15 8.69
N PRO A 283 8.38 -25.16 9.54
CA PRO A 283 8.27 -26.53 9.10
C PRO A 283 6.84 -26.70 8.64
N GLU A 284 6.65 -27.09 7.37
CA GLU A 284 5.36 -27.53 6.81
C GLU A 284 4.68 -28.31 7.93
N ALA A 285 3.70 -27.69 8.59
CA ALA A 285 3.07 -28.29 9.75
C ALA A 285 2.51 -29.59 9.23
N ALA A 286 3.16 -30.71 9.60
CA ALA A 286 3.05 -31.98 8.91
C ALA A 286 1.58 -32.18 8.59
N ALA A 287 1.23 -32.09 7.30
CA ALA A 287 -0.15 -32.10 6.85
C ALA A 287 -0.81 -33.21 7.66
N PRO A 288 -1.87 -32.90 8.45
CA PRO A 288 -2.42 -33.84 9.41
C PRO A 288 -2.51 -35.15 8.67
N THR A 289 -1.72 -36.13 9.10
CA THR A 289 -1.72 -37.43 8.48
C THR A 289 -3.16 -37.83 8.63
N VAL A 290 -3.90 -37.79 7.51
CA VAL A 290 -5.27 -38.26 7.48
C VAL A 290 -5.07 -39.71 7.84
N ASP A 291 -5.31 -40.02 9.12
CA ASP A 291 -5.20 -41.35 9.64
C ASP A 291 -6.39 -42.04 8.97
N THR A 292 -6.13 -42.57 7.78
CA THR A 292 -7.04 -43.45 7.03
C THR A 292 -7.13 -44.78 7.77
N ALA A 293 -7.18 -44.76 9.10
CA ALA A 293 -7.80 -45.78 9.91
C ALA A 293 -9.27 -45.79 9.48
N SER A 294 -9.52 -46.58 8.44
CA SER A 294 -10.82 -47.05 8.01
C SER A 294 -11.63 -47.39 9.25
N ASP A 295 -12.59 -46.53 9.60
CA ASP A 295 -13.66 -46.86 10.51
C ASP A 295 -14.65 -47.70 9.67
N PRO A 296 -14.73 -49.03 9.85
CA PRO A 296 -15.60 -49.86 9.03
C PRO A 296 -17.07 -49.77 9.45
N ASP A 297 -17.42 -48.93 10.43
CA ASP A 297 -18.76 -48.84 11.00
C ASP A 297 -19.36 -47.42 10.92
N ALA A 298 -19.67 -46.95 9.71
CA ALA A 298 -20.60 -45.82 9.54
C ALA A 298 -21.79 -46.25 8.70
N ASN A 299 -22.80 -46.77 9.42
CA ASN A 299 -24.16 -46.95 8.96
C ASN A 299 -24.68 -45.70 8.26
N ALA A 300 -25.30 -45.93 7.11
CA ALA A 300 -26.21 -45.02 6.46
C ALA A 300 -27.31 -44.56 7.44
N THR A 301 -27.48 -43.24 7.61
CA THR A 301 -28.80 -42.58 7.65
C THR A 301 -28.66 -41.07 7.72
N ASP A 302 -29.32 -40.41 6.77
CA ASP A 302 -29.94 -39.08 6.81
C ASP A 302 -29.08 -37.83 7.09
N GLY A 303 -28.82 -37.11 5.98
CA GLY A 303 -29.57 -35.89 5.71
C GLY A 303 -29.15 -34.63 6.47
N GLY A 304 -28.35 -33.80 5.81
CA GLY A 304 -28.46 -32.34 6.01
C GLY A 304 -27.15 -31.57 6.05
N TYR A 305 -27.01 -30.71 5.05
CA TYR A 305 -26.21 -29.49 5.01
C TYR A 305 -24.72 -29.64 4.67
N ASP A 306 -24.48 -29.69 3.36
CA ASP A 306 -23.24 -29.27 2.71
C ASP A 306 -23.05 -27.76 2.95
N TYR A 307 -22.17 -27.40 3.87
CA TYR A 307 -21.63 -26.05 3.95
C TYR A 307 -20.33 -26.01 3.15
N ASP A 308 -20.49 -25.70 1.86
CA ASP A 308 -19.41 -25.41 0.92
C ASP A 308 -18.72 -24.09 1.35
N TYR A 309 -17.73 -24.20 2.23
CA TYR A 309 -16.81 -23.11 2.54
C TYR A 309 -15.67 -23.13 1.52
N GLY A 310 -15.91 -22.45 0.40
CA GLY A 310 -14.86 -22.11 -0.55
C GLY A 310 -13.91 -21.07 0.04
N TYR A 311 -12.71 -21.51 0.42
CA TYR A 311 -11.51 -20.69 0.51
C TYR A 311 -10.52 -21.15 -0.57
#